data_AF-A0A3N9NUB9-F1
#
_entry.id   AF-A0A3N9NUB9-F1
#
_cell.length_a   1.000
_cell.length_b   1.000
_cell.length_c   1.000
_cell.angle_alpha   90.00
_cell.angle_beta   90.00
_cell.angle_gamma   90.00
#
_symmetry.space_group_name_H-M   'P 1'
#
loop_
_entity.id
_entity.type
_entity.pdbx_description
1 polymer ?
#
loop_
_entity_poly.entity_id
_entity_poly.type
_entity_poly.pdbx_seq_one_letter_code
_entity_poly.pdbx_strand_id
1 'polypeptide(L)'
;MLPLRTKIEKRGISQSELLNRISSYLVQGQEEAGKRKRPVVTVTYAQSLDGSISLVSSAPLKLSNGPSLKFTHHLRILHDAILIGIGTLIADNPRLTARLIQGKNPRPVVVDSHLRFPLEARLIRTNRMKPWIAATRRIDQLKEESLDALGGKVIKLPS
;
A
#
# COMPACT_ATOMS: atom_id res chain seq x y z
N MET A 1 -50.75 3.85 -0.10
CA MET A 1 -49.39 3.30 0.09
C MET A 1 -48.66 3.40 -1.25
N LEU A 2 -47.95 4.52 -1.50
CA LEU A 2 -47.23 4.75 -2.77
C LEU A 2 -45.76 4.29 -2.61
N PRO A 3 -45.15 3.66 -3.62
CA PRO A 3 -43.75 3.28 -3.55
C PRO A 3 -42.88 4.53 -3.75
N LEU A 4 -42.05 4.86 -2.76
CA LEU A 4 -40.95 5.82 -2.90
C LEU A 4 -39.90 5.22 -3.85
N ARG A 5 -40.06 5.46 -5.16
CA ARG A 5 -38.95 5.37 -6.12
C ARG A 5 -38.23 6.71 -6.15
N THR A 6 -37.35 6.95 -5.18
CA THR A 6 -36.32 7.97 -5.32
C THR A 6 -35.15 7.36 -6.09
N LYS A 7 -35.11 7.64 -7.40
CA LYS A 7 -33.87 7.53 -8.17
C LYS A 7 -32.85 8.47 -7.50
N ILE A 8 -31.92 7.90 -6.75
CA ILE A 8 -30.69 8.62 -6.39
C ILE A 8 -29.91 8.78 -7.70
N GLU A 9 -29.96 9.96 -8.30
CA GLU A 9 -29.05 10.29 -9.39
C GLU A 9 -27.61 10.22 -8.86
N LYS A 10 -26.77 9.40 -9.51
CA LYS A 10 -25.35 9.26 -9.17
C LYS A 10 -24.61 10.56 -9.50
N ARG A 11 -24.64 11.54 -8.59
CA ARG A 11 -23.68 12.64 -8.54
C ARG A 11 -22.36 12.09 -8.00
N GLY A 12 -21.55 11.48 -8.87
CA GLY A 12 -20.26 10.92 -8.49
C GLY A 12 -19.28 10.90 -9.65
N ILE A 13 -18.02 11.20 -9.37
CA ILE A 13 -16.92 11.06 -10.32
C ILE A 13 -16.76 9.57 -10.65
N SER A 14 -16.65 9.24 -11.94
CA SER A 14 -16.42 7.85 -12.36
C SER A 14 -15.02 7.36 -11.93
N GLN A 15 -14.83 6.06 -11.73
CA GLN A 15 -13.50 5.53 -11.37
C GLN A 15 -12.43 5.87 -12.42
N SER A 16 -12.79 5.85 -13.70
CA SER A 16 -11.90 6.24 -14.80
C SER A 16 -11.52 7.72 -14.75
N GLU A 17 -12.49 8.60 -14.51
CA GLU A 17 -12.22 10.03 -14.37
C GLU A 17 -11.31 10.31 -13.16
N LEU A 18 -11.56 9.66 -12.03
CA LEU A 18 -10.71 9.79 -10.84
C LEU A 18 -9.28 9.30 -11.11
N LEU A 19 -9.12 8.15 -11.78
CA LEU A 19 -7.81 7.63 -12.16
C LEU A 19 -7.07 8.59 -13.11
N ASN A 20 -7.78 9.20 -14.08
CA ASN A 20 -7.17 10.18 -14.98
C ASN A 20 -6.67 11.40 -14.20
N ARG A 21 -7.48 11.94 -13.28
CA ARG A 21 -7.09 13.06 -12.42
C ARG A 21 -5.86 12.73 -11.57
N ILE A 22 -5.82 11.53 -10.98
CA ILE A 22 -4.67 11.07 -10.20
C ILE A 22 -3.43 10.93 -11.08
N SER A 23 -3.55 10.32 -12.26
CA SER A 23 -2.44 10.18 -13.20
C SER A 23 -1.86 11.54 -13.60
N SER A 24 -2.71 12.51 -13.93
CA SER A 24 -2.26 13.88 -14.24
C SER A 24 -1.55 14.54 -13.04
N TYR A 25 -2.09 14.39 -11.83
CA TYR A 25 -1.47 14.90 -10.62
C TYR A 25 -0.10 14.25 -10.35
N LEU A 26 0.03 12.94 -10.55
CA LEU A 26 1.30 12.23 -10.36
C LEU A 26 2.37 12.72 -11.34
N VAL A 27 2.03 12.92 -12.61
CA VAL A 27 2.97 13.44 -13.62
C VAL A 27 3.46 14.83 -13.25
N GLN A 28 2.56 15.74 -12.87
CA GLN A 28 2.92 17.10 -12.46
C GLN A 28 3.73 17.10 -11.16
N GLY A 29 3.31 16.28 -10.18
CA GLY A 29 3.98 16.17 -8.89
C GLY A 29 5.41 15.61 -9.01
N GLN A 30 5.67 14.73 -9.98
CA GLN A 30 6.98 14.11 -10.17
C GLN A 30 8.06 15.13 -10.51
N GLU A 31 7.73 16.17 -11.28
CA GLU A 31 8.67 17.23 -11.62
C GLU A 31 9.12 18.01 -10.37
N GLU A 32 8.16 18.44 -9.56
CA GLU A 32 8.41 19.20 -8.33
C GLU A 32 9.10 18.35 -7.25
N ALA A 33 8.68 17.11 -7.10
CA ALA A 33 9.29 16.17 -6.17
C ALA A 33 10.73 15.83 -6.59
N GLY A 34 10.98 15.72 -7.90
CA GLY A 34 12.31 15.53 -8.50
C GLY A 34 13.28 16.66 -8.16
N LYS A 35 12.85 17.92 -8.29
CA LYS A 35 13.65 19.10 -7.88
C LYS A 35 14.10 19.03 -6.41
N ARG A 36 13.26 18.43 -5.55
CA ARG A 36 13.52 18.27 -4.10
C ARG A 36 14.14 16.93 -3.73
N LYS A 37 14.47 16.07 -4.70
CA LYS A 37 14.94 14.68 -4.49
C LYS A 37 14.04 13.88 -3.54
N ARG A 38 12.72 14.06 -3.66
CA ARG A 38 11.69 13.35 -2.87
C ARG A 38 10.73 12.62 -3.80
N PRO A 39 10.07 11.54 -3.34
CA PRO A 39 9.01 10.90 -4.11
C PRO A 39 7.70 11.69 -4.00
N VAL A 40 6.85 11.56 -5.01
CA VAL A 40 5.43 11.90 -4.89
C VAL A 40 4.75 10.82 -4.04
N VAL A 41 3.93 11.23 -3.07
CA VAL A 41 3.29 10.32 -2.13
C VAL A 41 1.77 10.43 -2.27
N THR A 42 1.13 9.30 -2.54
CA THR A 42 -0.33 9.15 -2.45
C THR A 42 -0.65 8.38 -1.18
N VAL A 43 -1.43 8.98 -0.28
CA VAL A 43 -1.97 8.30 0.89
C VAL A 43 -3.35 7.73 0.54
N THR A 44 -3.56 6.46 0.88
CA THR A 44 -4.84 5.78 0.65
C THR A 44 -5.25 5.05 1.92
N TYR A 45 -6.54 5.10 2.25
CA TYR A 45 -7.11 4.42 3.41
C TYR A 45 -8.57 4.06 3.12
N ALA A 46 -9.08 3.09 3.86
CA ALA A 46 -10.49 2.77 3.94
C ALA A 46 -10.94 3.01 5.38
N GLN A 47 -12.11 3.60 5.55
CA GLN A 47 -12.71 3.85 6.87
C GLN A 47 -14.18 3.43 6.85
N SER A 48 -14.72 3.11 8.01
CA SER A 48 -16.16 3.04 8.25
C SER A 48 -16.77 4.46 8.33
N LEU A 49 -18.10 4.53 8.42
CA LEU A 49 -18.83 5.80 8.42
C LEU A 49 -18.52 6.69 9.64
N ASP A 50 -18.25 6.06 10.79
CA ASP A 50 -17.79 6.69 12.03
C ASP A 50 -16.30 7.07 12.02
N GLY A 51 -15.58 6.80 10.93
CA GLY A 51 -14.16 7.14 10.77
C GLY A 51 -13.18 6.07 11.26
N SER A 52 -13.66 4.92 11.72
CA SER A 52 -12.78 3.83 12.17
C SER A 52 -12.05 3.15 11.00
N ILE A 53 -10.73 2.96 11.15
CA ILE A 53 -9.88 2.29 10.13
C ILE A 53 -9.46 0.86 10.54
N SER A 54 -9.73 0.49 11.79
CA SER A 54 -9.43 -0.83 12.37
C SER A 54 -10.43 -1.16 13.47
N LEU A 55 -10.51 -2.43 13.84
CA LEU A 55 -11.18 -2.85 15.08
C LEU A 55 -10.25 -2.62 16.28
N VAL A 56 -10.82 -2.58 17.48
CA VAL A 56 -10.04 -2.61 18.74
C VAL A 56 -9.22 -3.90 18.84
N SER A 57 -9.78 -5.01 18.34
CA SER A 57 -9.04 -6.26 18.12
C SER A 57 -8.12 -6.15 16.90
N SER A 58 -6.97 -6.80 16.91
CA SER A 58 -6.07 -6.94 15.76
C SER A 58 -6.60 -7.83 14.63
N ALA A 59 -7.92 -8.07 14.59
CA ALA A 59 -8.57 -8.84 13.54
C ALA A 59 -8.72 -7.99 12.26
N PRO A 60 -8.53 -8.58 11.06
CA PRO A 60 -8.71 -7.87 9.81
C PRO A 60 -10.15 -7.35 9.65
N LEU A 61 -10.31 -6.05 9.40
CA LEU A 61 -11.61 -5.44 9.12
C LEU A 61 -11.80 -5.25 7.61
N LYS A 62 -12.85 -5.87 7.05
CA LYS A 62 -13.15 -5.75 5.62
C LYS A 62 -14.01 -4.51 5.36
N LEU A 63 -13.36 -3.37 5.19
CA LEU A 63 -14.02 -2.10 4.82
C LEU A 63 -14.27 -1.98 3.30
N SER A 64 -13.36 -2.52 2.50
CA SER A 64 -13.39 -2.38 1.04
C SER A 64 -14.27 -3.42 0.35
N ASN A 65 -15.05 -2.97 -0.63
CA ASN A 65 -15.80 -3.80 -1.57
C ASN A 65 -15.00 -4.11 -2.87
N GLY A 66 -15.57 -4.90 -3.78
CA GLY A 66 -14.91 -5.26 -5.04
C GLY A 66 -14.41 -4.07 -5.87
N PRO A 67 -15.26 -3.07 -6.19
CA PRO A 67 -14.85 -1.87 -6.92
C PRO A 67 -13.72 -1.07 -6.27
N SER A 68 -13.77 -0.85 -4.96
CA SER A 68 -12.72 -0.13 -4.21
C SER A 68 -11.40 -0.92 -4.16
N LEU A 69 -11.47 -2.25 -4.06
CA LEU A 69 -10.29 -3.10 -4.14
C LEU A 69 -9.66 -3.04 -5.54
N LYS A 70 -10.47 -3.10 -6.61
CA LYS A 70 -9.97 -2.95 -7.99
C LYS A 70 -9.30 -1.58 -8.20
N PHE A 71 -9.89 -0.52 -7.65
CA PHE A 71 -9.29 0.82 -7.68
C PHE A 71 -7.95 0.88 -6.93
N THR A 72 -7.85 0.29 -5.74
CA THR A 72 -6.57 0.15 -5.02
C THR A 72 -5.52 -0.53 -5.89
N HIS A 73 -5.90 -1.56 -6.63
CA HIS A 73 -5.01 -2.26 -7.55
C HIS A 73 -4.57 -1.41 -8.75
N HIS A 74 -5.42 -0.53 -9.27
CA HIS A 74 -5.02 0.49 -10.24
C HIS A 74 -4.00 1.47 -9.65
N LEU A 75 -4.23 1.97 -8.43
CA LEU A 75 -3.27 2.87 -7.79
C LEU A 75 -1.90 2.20 -7.62
N ARG A 76 -1.86 0.91 -7.28
CA ARG A 76 -0.60 0.16 -7.15
C ARG A 76 0.23 0.13 -8.43
N ILE A 77 -0.39 0.06 -9.61
CA ILE A 77 0.36 0.03 -10.88
C ILE A 77 0.82 1.42 -11.33
N LEU A 78 0.25 2.49 -10.78
CA LEU A 78 0.66 3.87 -11.04
C LEU A 78 1.85 4.32 -10.19
N HIS A 79 2.28 3.50 -9.24
CA HIS A 79 3.37 3.83 -8.32
C HIS A 79 4.52 2.84 -8.45
N ASP A 80 5.75 3.29 -8.20
CA ASP A 80 6.92 2.41 -8.17
C ASP A 80 7.03 1.61 -6.86
N ALA A 81 6.41 2.09 -5.79
CA ALA A 81 6.49 1.49 -4.46
C ALA A 81 5.16 1.57 -3.68
N ILE A 82 4.95 0.63 -2.75
CA ILE A 82 3.88 0.68 -1.74
C ILE A 82 4.54 0.65 -0.38
N LEU A 83 4.23 1.63 0.47
CA LEU A 83 4.74 1.71 1.83
C LEU A 83 3.67 1.29 2.85
N ILE A 84 4.05 0.44 3.81
CA ILE A 84 3.25 0.14 5.00
C ILE A 84 4.12 0.19 6.27
N GLY A 85 3.47 0.31 7.42
CA GLY A 85 4.13 0.08 8.71
C GLY A 85 4.21 -1.40 9.06
N ILE A 86 5.16 -1.76 9.91
CA ILE A 86 5.31 -3.11 10.46
C ILE A 86 4.06 -3.63 11.19
N GLY A 87 3.29 -2.75 11.84
CA GLY A 87 2.01 -3.15 12.47
C GLY A 87 1.03 -3.76 11.47
N THR A 88 0.87 -3.13 10.31
CA THR A 88 0.04 -3.64 9.19
C THR A 88 0.59 -4.97 8.66
N LEU A 89 1.91 -5.11 8.56
CA LEU A 89 2.52 -6.36 8.12
C LEU A 89 2.18 -7.51 9.08
N ILE A 90 2.33 -7.29 10.39
CA ILE A 90 2.06 -8.31 11.40
C ILE A 90 0.57 -8.64 11.46
N ALA A 91 -0.31 -7.65 11.42
CA ALA A 91 -1.76 -7.84 11.54
C ALA A 91 -2.38 -8.48 10.28
N ASP A 92 -2.04 -7.98 9.08
CA ASP A 92 -2.74 -8.36 7.84
C ASP A 92 -1.95 -9.36 6.98
N ASN A 93 -0.65 -9.49 7.23
CA ASN A 93 0.29 -10.27 6.43
C ASN A 93 0.08 -10.09 4.90
N PRO A 94 0.08 -8.86 4.36
CA PRO A 94 -0.37 -8.62 2.99
C PRO A 94 0.62 -9.16 1.94
N ARG A 95 0.17 -9.34 0.69
CA ARG A 95 1.05 -9.66 -0.46
C ARG A 95 1.68 -8.42 -1.11
N LEU A 96 0.99 -7.27 -1.01
CA LEU A 96 1.35 -6.00 -1.63
C LEU A 96 1.63 -6.09 -3.14
N THR A 97 0.77 -6.81 -3.87
CA THR A 97 0.81 -6.95 -5.34
C THR A 97 -0.40 -6.31 -6.01
N ALA A 98 -0.29 -6.04 -7.32
CA ALA A 98 -1.36 -5.52 -8.17
C ALA A 98 -2.19 -6.62 -8.88
N ARG A 99 -2.37 -7.82 -8.28
CA ARG A 99 -2.99 -9.02 -8.90
C ARG A 99 -4.39 -8.95 -9.55
N LEU A 100 -5.14 -7.85 -9.42
CA LEU A 100 -6.48 -7.71 -10.00
C LEU A 100 -6.49 -6.92 -11.32
N ILE A 101 -5.35 -6.34 -11.70
CA ILE A 101 -5.16 -5.51 -12.89
C ILE A 101 -3.81 -5.90 -13.52
N GLN A 102 -3.70 -5.82 -14.84
CA GLN A 102 -2.41 -6.01 -15.51
C GLN A 102 -1.51 -4.78 -15.32
N GLY A 103 -0.23 -5.02 -15.03
CA GLY A 103 0.75 -3.96 -14.84
C GLY A 103 1.95 -4.43 -14.03
N LYS A 104 2.95 -3.56 -13.93
CA LYS A 104 4.15 -3.81 -13.12
C LYS A 104 3.77 -3.76 -11.64
N ASN A 105 4.21 -4.76 -10.88
CA ASN A 105 4.05 -4.71 -9.42
C ASN A 105 4.99 -3.65 -8.83
N PRO A 106 4.49 -2.81 -7.92
CA PRO A 106 5.33 -1.88 -7.17
C PRO A 106 6.21 -2.64 -6.17
N ARG A 107 7.33 -2.02 -5.79
CA ARG A 107 8.19 -2.52 -4.72
C ARG A 107 7.54 -2.33 -3.35
N PRO A 108 7.38 -3.38 -2.54
CA PRO A 108 6.97 -3.21 -1.15
C PRO A 108 8.05 -2.51 -0.34
N VAL A 109 7.64 -1.56 0.50
CA VAL A 109 8.48 -0.88 1.48
C VAL A 109 7.81 -1.02 2.84
N VAL A 110 8.55 -1.50 3.84
CA VAL A 110 8.04 -1.67 5.21
C VAL A 110 8.88 -0.81 6.14
N VAL A 111 8.22 0.05 6.91
CA VAL A 111 8.87 0.80 8.00
C VAL A 111 8.84 -0.06 9.26
N ASP A 112 10.01 -0.50 9.70
CA ASP A 112 10.22 -1.42 10.81
C ASP A 112 11.51 -1.09 11.56
N SER A 113 11.41 -0.18 12.54
CA SER A 113 12.55 0.34 13.28
C SER A 113 13.40 -0.73 14.00
N HIS A 114 12.84 -1.91 14.27
CA HIS A 114 13.43 -2.97 15.11
C HIS A 114 13.50 -4.34 14.40
N LEU A 115 13.37 -4.42 13.08
CA LEU A 115 13.45 -5.69 12.31
C LEU A 115 12.52 -6.80 12.85
N ARG A 116 11.29 -6.43 13.22
CA ARG A 116 10.24 -7.34 13.70
C ARG A 116 9.57 -8.13 12.57
N PHE A 117 9.80 -7.81 11.30
CA PHE A 117 9.16 -8.50 10.19
C PHE A 117 9.43 -10.02 10.25
N PRO A 118 8.40 -10.86 9.97
CA PRO A 118 8.58 -12.29 9.85
C PRO A 118 9.11 -12.65 8.46
N LEU A 119 10.15 -13.48 8.37
CA LEU A 119 10.70 -13.95 7.09
C LEU A 119 9.66 -14.71 6.26
N GLU A 120 8.68 -15.31 6.92
CA GLU A 120 7.58 -16.05 6.28
C GLU A 120 6.41 -15.16 5.82
N ALA A 121 6.55 -13.83 5.92
CA ALA A 121 5.55 -12.90 5.41
C ALA A 121 5.19 -13.19 3.95
N ARG A 122 3.90 -13.12 3.62
CA ARG A 122 3.41 -13.37 2.26
C ARG A 122 4.03 -12.42 1.24
N LEU A 123 4.33 -11.18 1.60
CA LEU A 123 5.04 -10.26 0.71
C LEU A 123 6.50 -10.69 0.43
N ILE A 124 7.17 -11.38 1.36
CA ILE A 124 8.53 -11.90 1.13
C ILE A 124 8.44 -13.16 0.26
N ARG A 125 7.53 -14.08 0.59
CA ARG A 125 7.39 -15.36 -0.13
C ARG A 125 6.83 -15.23 -1.54
N THR A 126 5.78 -14.42 -1.71
CA THR A 126 4.96 -14.43 -2.94
C THR A 126 5.19 -13.24 -3.87
N ASN A 127 5.77 -12.14 -3.38
CA ASN A 127 6.05 -11.00 -4.24
C ASN A 127 7.35 -11.27 -5.03
N ARG A 128 7.28 -11.05 -6.34
CA ARG A 128 8.46 -11.11 -7.23
C ARG A 128 9.40 -9.94 -6.96
N MET A 129 8.85 -8.77 -6.65
CA MET A 129 9.63 -7.63 -6.20
C MET A 129 9.74 -7.72 -4.67
N LYS A 130 10.92 -8.14 -4.20
CA LYS A 130 11.17 -8.32 -2.77
C LYS A 130 11.18 -6.99 -2.04
N PRO A 131 10.81 -6.99 -0.74
CA PRO A 131 10.62 -5.76 -0.01
C PRO A 131 11.93 -5.04 0.30
N TRP A 132 11.81 -3.73 0.47
CA TRP A 132 12.76 -2.96 1.25
C TRP A 132 12.23 -2.75 2.65
N ILE A 133 13.05 -3.02 3.66
CA ILE A 133 12.74 -2.80 5.07
C ILE A 133 13.55 -1.59 5.54
N ALA A 134 12.87 -0.52 5.90
CA ALA A 134 13.50 0.67 6.46
C ALA A 134 13.56 0.53 7.99
N ALA A 135 14.76 0.51 8.55
CA ALA A 135 15.01 0.29 9.97
C ALA A 135 16.00 1.32 10.54
N THR A 136 15.85 1.71 11.81
CA THR A 136 16.82 2.58 12.50
C THR A 136 17.85 1.78 13.28
N ARG A 137 17.50 0.57 13.73
CA ARG A 137 18.40 -0.35 14.46
C ARG A 137 18.63 -1.61 13.66
N ARG A 138 19.88 -2.07 13.63
CA ARG A 138 20.28 -3.38 13.09
C ARG A 138 20.53 -4.32 14.25
N ILE A 139 19.46 -4.96 14.72
CA ILE A 139 19.53 -5.84 15.89
C ILE A 139 19.67 -7.33 15.52
N ASP A 140 19.56 -7.68 14.24
CA ASP A 140 19.50 -9.07 13.78
C ASP A 140 20.13 -9.23 12.38
N GLN A 141 21.45 -9.38 12.34
CA GLN A 141 22.23 -9.48 11.11
C GLN A 141 21.84 -10.71 10.27
N LEU A 142 21.59 -11.86 10.91
CA LEU A 142 21.19 -13.08 10.23
C LEU A 142 19.85 -12.89 9.48
N LYS A 143 18.91 -12.16 10.06
CA LYS A 143 17.65 -11.82 9.39
C LYS A 143 17.86 -10.87 8.22
N GLU A 144 18.79 -9.91 8.31
CA GLU A 144 19.15 -9.05 7.18
C GLU A 144 19.73 -9.86 6.02
N GLU A 145 20.71 -10.73 6.32
CA GLU A 145 21.34 -11.61 5.33
C GLU A 145 20.33 -12.57 4.70
N SER A 146 19.41 -13.12 5.50
CA SER A 146 18.33 -13.98 5.01
C SER A 146 17.41 -13.24 4.04
N LEU A 147 17.09 -11.97 4.31
CA LEU A 147 16.28 -11.17 3.41
C LEU A 147 17.05 -10.79 2.13
N ASP A 148 18.33 -10.45 2.26
CA ASP A 148 19.21 -10.08 1.15
C ASP A 148 19.40 -11.25 0.18
N ALA A 149 19.62 -12.47 0.70
CA ALA A 149 19.70 -13.70 -0.07
C ALA A 149 18.42 -14.00 -0.86
N LEU A 150 17.25 -13.53 -0.38
CA LEU A 150 15.98 -13.64 -1.09
C LEU A 150 15.79 -12.55 -2.15
N GLY A 151 16.67 -11.55 -2.24
CA GLY A 151 16.62 -10.39 -3.12
C GLY A 151 15.96 -9.15 -2.51
N GLY A 152 15.59 -9.19 -1.23
CA GLY A 152 15.12 -8.03 -0.48
C GLY A 152 16.26 -7.16 0.02
N LYS A 153 15.97 -6.09 0.75
CA LYS A 153 17.02 -5.23 1.31
C LYS A 153 16.60 -4.60 2.63
N VAL A 154 17.52 -4.53 3.58
CA VAL A 154 17.38 -3.68 4.77
C VAL A 154 18.11 -2.36 4.57
N ILE A 155 17.36 -1.26 4.64
CA ILE A 155 17.84 0.11 4.50
C ILE A 155 17.95 0.70 5.91
N LYS A 156 19.18 1.02 6.32
CA LYS A 156 19.43 1.70 7.58
C LYS A 156 19.12 3.19 7.43
N LEU A 157 18.25 3.72 8.28
CA LEU A 157 17.94 5.14 8.39
C LEU A 157 18.67 5.76 9.58
N PRO A 158 18.99 7.07 9.54
CA PRO A 158 19.51 7.77 10.70
C PRO A 158 18.49 7.71 11.85
N SER A 159 19.02 7.54 13.06
CA SER A 159 18.25 7.49 14.32
C SER A 159 18.10 8.87 14.94
#